data_AF-A0A7R9W5M2-F1
#
_entry.id   AF-A0A7R9W5M2-F1
#
_cell.length_a   1.000
_cell.length_b   1.000
_cell.length_c   1.000
_cell.angle_alpha   90.00
_cell.angle_beta   90.00
_cell.angle_gamma   90.00
#
_symmetry.space_group_name_H-M   'P 1'
#
loop_
_entity.id
_entity.type
_entity.pdbx_description
1 polymer ?
#
loop_
_entity_poly.entity_id
_entity_poly.type
_entity_poly.pdbx_seq_one_letter_code
_entity_poly.pdbx_strand_id
1 'polypeptide(L)'
;RIEILLNATTRRDEHGNIIGVVGIGQDITFRIAQEREYFKLIDTANAPIFGVDTQGKVTVWNQCAMRLVGYSPEEVMGHRLVEEFITEDYQASVQRVLDEALNGKE
;
A
#
# COMPACT_ATOMS: atom_id res chain seq x y z
N ARG A 1 19.30 15.15 -1.11
CA ARG A 1 18.16 15.79 -0.41
C ARG A 1 17.87 14.92 0.81
N ILE A 2 17.83 15.50 2.01
CA ILE A 2 17.56 14.77 3.25
C ILE A 2 16.07 14.94 3.55
N GLU A 3 15.36 13.84 3.79
CA GLU A 3 13.95 13.83 4.18
C GLU A 3 13.86 13.63 5.69
N ILE A 4 13.25 14.57 6.40
CA ILE A 4 13.13 14.55 7.86
C ILE A 4 11.66 14.47 8.24
N LEU A 5 11.31 13.45 9.04
CA LEU A 5 10.03 13.40 9.75
C LEU A 5 10.14 14.27 11.00
N LEU A 6 9.33 15.32 11.08
CA LEU A 6 9.29 16.21 12.24
C LEU A 6 8.01 15.98 13.04
N ASN A 7 8.14 15.58 14.30
CA ASN A 7 7.04 15.58 15.26
C ASN A 7 7.30 16.66 16.31
N ALA A 8 6.33 17.53 16.58
CA ALA A 8 6.47 18.59 17.56
C ALA A 8 5.28 18.61 18.52
N THR A 9 5.55 18.79 19.82
CA THR A 9 4.53 18.95 20.85
C THR A 9 4.77 20.20 21.68
N THR A 10 3.69 20.86 22.11
CA THR A 10 3.77 22.03 22.97
C THR A 10 4.01 21.60 24.42
N ARG A 11 4.97 22.23 25.10
CA ARG A 11 5.08 22.15 26.56
C ARG A 11 4.27 23.27 27.19
N ARG A 12 3.50 22.91 28.22
CA ARG A 12 2.65 23.83 28.96
C ARG A 12 3.06 23.87 30.43
N ASP A 13 2.87 25.02 31.07
CA ASP A 13 2.98 25.15 32.52
C ASP A 13 1.75 24.56 33.23
N GLU A 14 1.74 24.61 34.56
CA GLU A 14 0.64 24.14 35.41
C GLU A 14 -0.67 24.92 35.19
N HIS A 15 -0.60 26.10 34.57
CA HIS A 15 -1.74 26.98 34.28
C HIS A 15 -2.23 26.81 32.82
N GLY A 16 -1.62 25.89 32.06
CA GLY A 16 -1.97 25.58 30.68
C GLY A 16 -1.35 26.52 29.63
N ASN A 17 -0.52 27.49 30.02
CA ASN A 17 0.14 28.40 29.10
C ASN A 17 1.27 27.68 28.36
N ILE A 18 1.41 27.95 27.07
CA ILE A 18 2.49 27.37 26.27
C ILE A 18 3.80 28.03 26.66
N ILE A 19 4.71 27.26 27.24
CA ILE A 19 6.04 27.71 27.66
C ILE A 19 7.14 27.28 26.68
N GLY A 20 6.81 26.47 25.67
CA GLY A 20 7.76 26.09 24.64
C GLY A 20 7.24 24.99 23.72
N VAL A 21 8.09 24.57 22.79
CA VAL A 21 7.85 23.47 21.86
C VAL A 21 9.02 22.50 21.95
N VAL A 22 8.72 21.20 22.01
CA VAL A 22 9.72 20.14 21.85
C VAL A 22 9.47 19.46 20.52
N GLY A 23 10.49 19.43 19.67
CA GLY A 23 10.46 18.76 18.37
C GLY A 23 11.47 17.61 18.31
N ILE A 24 11.08 16.51 17.66
CA ILE A 24 11.95 15.40 17.29
C ILE A 24 11.98 15.34 15.76
N GLY A 25 13.17 15.50 15.18
CA GLY A 25 13.43 15.28 13.77
C GLY A 25 14.11 13.93 13.57
N GLN A 26 13.50 13.04 12.79
CA GLN A 26 14.09 11.77 12.40
C GLN A 26 14.43 11.80 10.91
N ASP A 27 15.68 11.50 10.56
CA ASP A 27 16.07 11.28 9.17
C ASP A 27 15.43 9.97 8.68
N ILE A 28 14.59 10.09 7.65
CA ILE A 28 13.90 8.97 7.02
C ILE A 28 14.32 8.78 5.55
N THR A 29 15.39 9.44 5.13
CA THR A 29 15.89 9.40 3.74
C THR A 29 16.12 7.97 3.27
N PHE A 30 16.78 7.16 4.09
CA PHE A 30 17.06 5.75 3.77
C PHE A 30 15.79 4.92 3.64
N ARG A 31 14.85 5.09 4.58
CA ARG A 31 13.58 4.36 4.58
C ARG A 31 12.75 4.69 3.35
N ILE A 32 12.59 5.97 3.02
CA ILE A 32 11.86 6.40 1.82
C ILE A 32 12.54 5.89 0.55
N ALA A 33 13.87 5.94 0.48
CA ALA A 33 14.61 5.45 -0.68
C ALA A 33 14.38 3.96 -0.89
N GLN A 34 14.43 3.17 0.19
CA GLN A 34 14.18 1.73 0.15
C GLN A 34 12.74 1.41 -0.27
N GLU A 35 11.73 2.07 0.32
CA GLU A 35 10.33 1.89 -0.08
C GLU A 35 10.13 2.23 -1.57
N ARG A 36 10.70 3.34 -2.06
CA ARG A 36 10.64 3.72 -3.48
C ARG A 36 11.33 2.71 -4.39
N GLU A 37 12.45 2.16 -3.98
CA GLU A 37 13.18 1.14 -4.76
C GLU A 37 12.36 -0.15 -4.86
N TYR A 38 11.74 -0.59 -3.77
CA TYR A 38 10.81 -1.73 -3.79
C TYR A 38 9.62 -1.49 -4.72
N PHE A 39 8.97 -0.32 -4.62
CA PHE A 39 7.87 0.02 -5.52
C PHE A 39 8.34 0.01 -6.98
N LYS A 40 9.50 0.60 -7.27
CA LYS A 40 10.06 0.64 -8.62
C LYS A 40 10.35 -0.77 -9.16
N LEU A 41 10.85 -1.69 -8.34
CA LEU A 41 11.11 -3.07 -8.75
C LEU A 41 9.81 -3.78 -9.16
N ILE A 42 8.76 -3.65 -8.35
CA ILE A 42 7.44 -4.21 -8.66
C ILE A 42 6.86 -3.57 -9.92
N ASP A 43 6.98 -2.25 -10.03
CA ASP A 43 6.38 -1.45 -11.10
C ASP A 43 7.03 -1.71 -12.47
N THR A 44 8.34 -1.96 -12.48
CA THR A 44 9.11 -2.23 -13.70
C THR A 44 9.19 -3.71 -14.08
N ALA A 45 8.57 -4.59 -13.30
CA ALA A 45 8.55 -6.02 -13.61
C ALA A 45 7.82 -6.30 -14.94
N ASN A 46 8.38 -7.21 -15.72
CA ASN A 46 7.80 -7.66 -17.00
C ASN A 46 6.65 -8.67 -16.85
N ALA A 47 6.21 -8.92 -15.63
CA ALA A 47 5.06 -9.77 -15.32
C ALA A 47 3.97 -8.94 -14.64
N PRO A 48 2.68 -9.23 -14.89
CA PRO A 48 1.59 -8.67 -14.11
C PRO A 48 1.76 -9.05 -12.64
N ILE A 49 1.85 -8.04 -11.78
CA ILE A 49 1.90 -8.22 -10.32
C ILE A 49 0.75 -7.43 -9.73
N PHE A 50 -0.05 -8.13 -8.94
CA PHE A 50 -1.07 -7.54 -8.10
C PHE A 50 -1.04 -8.17 -6.72
N GLY A 51 -1.52 -7.42 -5.73
CA GLY A 51 -1.63 -7.87 -4.35
C GLY A 51 -2.99 -7.51 -3.80
N VAL A 52 -3.48 -8.32 -2.86
CA VAL A 52 -4.72 -8.05 -2.13
C VAL A 52 -4.48 -8.08 -0.62
N ASP A 53 -5.31 -7.38 0.14
CA ASP A 53 -5.36 -7.50 1.60
C ASP A 53 -6.21 -8.71 2.05
N THR A 54 -6.33 -8.88 3.37
CA THR A 54 -7.13 -9.96 3.98
C THR A 54 -8.63 -9.85 3.71
N GLN A 55 -9.11 -8.72 3.19
CA GLN A 55 -10.49 -8.52 2.77
C GLN A 55 -10.67 -8.70 1.25
N GLY A 56 -9.60 -9.08 0.53
CA GLY A 56 -9.59 -9.24 -0.92
C GLY A 56 -9.54 -7.92 -1.68
N LYS A 57 -9.20 -6.80 -1.02
CA LYS A 57 -9.07 -5.50 -1.67
C LYS A 57 -7.69 -5.33 -2.28
N VAL A 58 -7.61 -4.78 -3.48
CA VAL A 58 -6.33 -4.62 -4.19
C VAL A 58 -5.44 -3.59 -3.48
N THR A 59 -4.21 -3.98 -3.18
CA THR A 59 -3.19 -3.18 -2.49
C THR A 59 -1.95 -2.92 -3.34
N VAL A 60 -1.76 -3.69 -4.40
CA VAL A 60 -0.66 -3.52 -5.36
C VAL A 60 -1.23 -3.75 -6.75
N TRP A 61 -0.86 -2.89 -7.70
CA TRP A 61 -1.20 -3.02 -9.10
C TRP A 61 -0.08 -2.41 -9.95
N ASN A 62 0.72 -3.26 -10.62
CA ASN A 62 1.88 -2.78 -11.36
C ASN A 62 1.53 -2.34 -12.80
N GLN A 63 2.44 -1.59 -13.44
CA GLN A 63 2.28 -1.16 -14.83
C GLN A 63 2.00 -2.30 -15.81
N CYS A 64 2.56 -3.49 -15.59
CA CYS A 64 2.30 -4.63 -16.47
C CYS A 64 0.86 -5.15 -16.33
N ALA A 65 0.31 -5.20 -15.10
CA ALA A 65 -1.07 -5.57 -14.85
C ALA A 65 -2.04 -4.55 -15.48
N MET A 66 -1.76 -3.25 -15.33
CA MET A 66 -2.52 -2.20 -16.02
C MET A 66 -2.54 -2.39 -17.54
N ARG A 67 -1.37 -2.63 -18.16
CA ARG A 67 -1.30 -2.85 -19.62
C ARG A 67 -2.03 -4.11 -20.07
N LEU A 68 -2.03 -5.16 -19.26
CA LEU A 68 -2.64 -6.44 -19.62
C LEU A 68 -4.16 -6.43 -19.44
N VAL A 69 -4.64 -5.95 -18.30
CA VAL A 69 -6.05 -6.00 -17.91
C VAL A 69 -6.81 -4.76 -18.38
N GLY A 70 -6.13 -3.60 -18.48
CA GLY A 70 -6.69 -2.36 -19.00
C GLY A 70 -7.19 -1.37 -17.95
N TYR A 71 -7.17 -1.73 -16.66
CA TYR A 71 -7.53 -0.82 -15.57
C TYR A 71 -6.31 -0.12 -14.97
N SER A 72 -6.45 1.18 -14.74
CA SER A 72 -5.44 1.99 -14.06
C SER A 72 -5.37 1.66 -12.56
N PRO A 73 -4.20 1.86 -11.90
CA PRO A 73 -4.10 1.69 -10.45
C PRO A 73 -5.17 2.49 -9.70
N GLU A 74 -5.51 3.70 -10.15
CA GLU A 74 -6.49 4.56 -9.51
C GLU A 74 -7.91 3.97 -9.51
N GLU A 75 -8.24 3.13 -10.49
CA GLU A 75 -9.54 2.47 -10.61
C GLU A 75 -9.63 1.17 -9.78
N VAL A 76 -8.49 0.52 -9.54
CA VAL A 76 -8.45 -0.83 -8.94
C VAL A 76 -8.11 -0.79 -7.45
N MET A 77 -7.28 0.15 -7.03
CA MET A 77 -6.75 0.17 -5.66
C MET A 77 -7.87 0.37 -4.62
N GLY A 78 -7.92 -0.50 -3.61
CA GLY A 78 -8.93 -0.50 -2.56
C GLY A 78 -10.27 -1.17 -2.92
N HIS A 79 -10.47 -1.53 -4.19
CA HIS A 79 -11.64 -2.27 -4.68
C HIS A 79 -11.47 -3.78 -4.50
N ARG A 80 -12.59 -4.52 -4.44
CA ARG A 80 -12.57 -5.98 -4.20
C ARG A 80 -12.27 -6.71 -5.50
N LEU A 81 -11.11 -7.38 -5.55
CA LEU A 81 -10.58 -7.97 -6.79
C LEU A 81 -11.59 -8.91 -7.46
N VAL A 82 -12.13 -9.86 -6.69
CA VAL A 82 -12.98 -10.93 -7.23
C VAL A 82 -14.35 -10.40 -7.63
N GLU A 83 -14.95 -9.52 -6.84
CA GLU A 83 -16.32 -9.06 -7.08
C GLU A 83 -16.41 -8.08 -8.26
N GLU A 84 -15.38 -7.27 -8.47
CA GLU A 84 -15.45 -6.15 -9.42
C GLU A 84 -14.69 -6.42 -10.73
N PHE A 85 -13.65 -7.27 -10.71
CA PHE A 85 -12.76 -7.44 -11.87
C PHE A 85 -12.69 -8.87 -12.40
N ILE A 86 -13.31 -9.84 -11.72
CA ILE A 86 -13.39 -11.24 -12.18
C ILE A 86 -14.81 -11.52 -12.67
N THR A 87 -14.90 -12.19 -13.82
CA THR A 87 -16.18 -12.60 -14.40
C THR A 87 -16.91 -13.60 -13.50
N GLU A 88 -18.25 -13.49 -13.43
CA GLU A 88 -19.11 -14.26 -12.51
C GLU A 88 -18.82 -15.77 -12.55
N ASP A 89 -18.60 -16.33 -13.73
CA ASP A 89 -18.29 -17.75 -13.94
C ASP A 89 -17.04 -18.23 -13.17
N TYR A 90 -16.08 -17.33 -12.93
CA TYR A 90 -14.82 -17.64 -12.27
C TYR A 90 -14.71 -17.10 -10.85
N GLN A 91 -15.65 -16.26 -10.38
CA GLN A 91 -15.58 -15.65 -9.05
C GLN A 91 -15.45 -16.69 -7.94
N ALA A 92 -16.30 -17.72 -7.94
CA ALA A 92 -16.26 -18.75 -6.91
C ALA A 92 -14.94 -19.54 -6.89
N SER A 93 -14.35 -19.77 -8.05
CA SER A 93 -13.09 -20.50 -8.18
C SER A 93 -11.90 -19.64 -7.74
N VAL A 94 -11.86 -18.38 -8.18
CA VAL A 94 -10.80 -17.43 -7.79
C VAL A 94 -10.88 -17.10 -6.31
N GLN A 95 -12.08 -16.87 -5.76
CA GLN A 95 -12.28 -16.62 -4.33
C GLN A 95 -11.72 -17.76 -3.48
N ARG A 96 -11.99 -19.01 -3.87
CA ARG A 96 -11.49 -20.19 -3.16
C ARG A 96 -9.96 -20.22 -3.12
N VAL A 97 -9.31 -20.02 -4.26
CA VAL A 97 -7.84 -19.99 -4.35
C VAL A 97 -7.28 -18.85 -3.51
N LEU A 98 -7.93 -17.69 -3.53
CA LEU A 98 -7.55 -16.53 -2.72
C LEU A 98 -7.65 -16.84 -1.22
N ASP A 99 -8.75 -17.45 -0.78
CA ASP A 99 -8.99 -17.80 0.61
C ASP A 99 -8.00 -18.88 1.09
N GLU A 100 -7.69 -19.87 0.26
CA GLU A 100 -6.68 -20.89 0.56
C GLU A 100 -5.29 -20.27 0.73
N ALA A 101 -4.89 -19.40 -0.20
CA ALA A 101 -3.63 -18.66 -0.13
C ALA A 101 -3.55 -17.76 1.11
N LEU A 102 -4.62 -17.03 1.45
CA LEU A 102 -4.68 -16.20 2.66
C LEU A 102 -4.60 -17.02 3.96
N ASN A 103 -5.08 -18.26 3.93
CA ASN A 103 -4.99 -19.20 5.06
C ASN A 103 -3.67 -20.00 5.07
N GLY A 104 -2.74 -19.72 4.14
CA GLY A 104 -1.44 -20.38 4.05
C GLY A 104 -1.53 -21.85 3.62
N LYS A 105 -2.58 -22.24 2.91
CA LYS A 105 -2.73 -23.57 2.31
C LYS A 105 -2.38 -23.46 0.82
N GLU A 106 -1.26 -24.06 0.43
CA GLU A 106 -0.86 -24.24 -0.98
C GLU A 106 -1.54 -25.48 -1.59
#